data_AF-A0A453S8T5-F1
#
_entry.id   AF-A0A453S8T5-F1
#
_cell.length_a   1.000
_cell.length_b   1.000
_cell.length_c   1.000
_cell.angle_alpha   90.00
_cell.angle_beta   90.00
_cell.angle_gamma   90.00
#
_symmetry.space_group_name_H-M   'P 1'
#
loop_
_entity.id
_entity.type
_entity.pdbx_description
1 polymer ?
#
loop_
_entity_poly.entity_id
_entity_poly.type
_entity_poly.pdbx_seq_one_letter_code
_entity_poly.pdbx_strand_id
1 'polypeptide(L)'
;NVTLSVGLLSYTFLRRTMKDDIVVPVLDFQIQDDHIVPLVYGSQGDWDSSLKIILDWSPFSSMGELLQQFKDIESHGTKVVIYDLWMNDDGLLELDFDDDDEDILLRDQAKATAGTTKIQKEIIEQHISHRLRFSLRAYTSILYLKKYANFQIILRGKVVEHINIAHDLKFKKIFTYKPQVT
;
A
#
# COMPACT_ATOMS: atom_id res chain seq x y z
N ASN A 1 -7.33 22.59 16.65
CA ASN A 1 -8.38 22.16 15.69
C ASN A 1 -7.91 20.91 14.99
N VAL A 2 -8.73 19.86 14.97
CA VAL A 2 -8.44 18.65 14.22
C VAL A 2 -8.88 18.87 12.78
N THR A 3 -8.01 18.53 11.84
CA THR A 3 -8.24 18.66 10.40
C THR A 3 -8.24 17.30 9.73
N LEU A 4 -9.09 17.12 8.73
CA LEU A 4 -9.15 15.91 7.91
C LEU A 4 -8.94 16.33 6.46
N SER A 5 -8.10 15.62 5.74
CA SER A 5 -7.78 15.94 4.34
C SER A 5 -7.92 14.70 3.46
N VAL A 6 -8.52 14.87 2.29
CA VAL A 6 -8.64 13.84 1.25
C VAL A 6 -8.01 14.38 -0.03
N GLY A 7 -7.13 13.60 -0.64
CA GLY A 7 -6.59 13.87 -1.98
C GLY A 7 -6.83 12.69 -2.90
N LEU A 8 -7.10 12.96 -4.17
CA LEU A 8 -7.25 11.91 -5.19
C LEU A 8 -6.23 12.10 -6.31
N LEU A 9 -5.40 11.07 -6.51
CA LEU A 9 -4.54 10.95 -7.68
C LEU A 9 -5.12 9.84 -8.57
N SER A 10 -5.87 10.22 -9.60
CA SER A 10 -6.56 9.27 -10.48
C SER A 10 -6.15 9.45 -11.94
N TYR A 11 -5.38 8.49 -12.46
CA TYR A 11 -5.02 8.44 -13.88
C TYR A 11 -6.26 8.36 -14.78
N THR A 12 -7.27 7.58 -14.35
CA THR A 12 -8.54 7.41 -15.05
C THR A 12 -9.27 8.74 -15.23
N PHE A 13 -9.35 9.55 -14.17
CA PHE A 13 -9.91 10.91 -14.23
C PHE A 13 -9.14 11.80 -15.22
N LEU A 14 -7.81 11.86 -15.08
CA LEU A 14 -6.96 12.72 -15.90
C LEU A 14 -7.10 12.37 -17.40
N ARG A 15 -7.10 11.08 -17.73
CA ARG A 15 -7.23 10.62 -19.12
C ARG A 15 -8.63 10.83 -19.69
N ARG A 16 -9.68 10.45 -18.96
CA ARG A 16 -11.06 10.55 -19.47
C ARG A 16 -11.54 11.99 -19.60
N THR A 17 -10.98 12.91 -18.81
CA THR A 17 -11.27 14.35 -18.92
C THR A 17 -10.25 15.12 -19.76
N MET A 18 -9.33 14.41 -20.43
CA MET A 18 -8.30 14.96 -21.31
C MET A 18 -7.53 16.13 -20.67
N LYS A 19 -7.09 15.96 -19.43
CA LYS A 19 -6.27 16.96 -18.76
C LYS A 19 -4.86 16.95 -19.36
N ASP A 20 -4.39 18.13 -19.73
CA ASP A 20 -3.02 18.34 -20.23
C ASP A 20 -2.00 18.32 -19.08
N ASP A 21 -2.42 18.69 -17.87
CA ASP A 21 -1.61 18.71 -16.65
C ASP A 21 -2.14 17.76 -15.56
N ILE A 22 -1.29 17.42 -14.59
CA ILE A 22 -1.68 16.63 -13.42
C ILE A 22 -2.48 17.52 -12.46
N VAL A 23 -3.78 17.26 -12.39
CA VAL A 23 -4.71 17.90 -11.45
C VAL A 23 -5.04 16.94 -10.30
N VAL A 24 -4.81 17.38 -9.06
CA VAL A 24 -5.12 16.61 -7.85
C VAL A 24 -6.20 17.36 -7.07
N PRO A 25 -7.48 16.92 -7.11
CA PRO A 25 -8.50 17.49 -6.25
C PRO A 25 -8.20 17.15 -4.78
N VAL A 26 -8.37 18.15 -3.91
CA VAL A 26 -8.13 18.04 -2.48
C VAL A 26 -9.34 18.59 -1.74
N LEU A 27 -9.75 17.91 -0.68
CA LEU A 27 -10.76 18.37 0.27
C LEU A 27 -10.14 18.47 1.63
N ASP A 28 -10.42 19.57 2.31
CA ASP A 28 -10.08 19.76 3.70
C ASP A 28 -11.35 19.97 4.51
N PHE A 29 -11.33 19.43 5.73
CA PHE A 29 -12.38 19.55 6.72
C PHE A 29 -11.77 19.93 8.06
N GLN A 30 -12.60 20.51 8.91
CA GLN A 30 -12.28 20.81 10.29
C GLN A 30 -13.35 20.21 11.20
N ILE A 31 -12.93 19.67 12.34
CA ILE A 31 -13.87 19.30 13.40
C ILE A 31 -14.15 20.54 14.26
N GLN A 32 -15.41 20.98 14.28
CA GLN A 32 -15.92 22.09 15.09
C GLN A 32 -17.14 21.60 15.88
N ASP A 33 -17.10 21.71 17.21
CA ASP A 33 -18.18 21.27 18.11
C ASP A 33 -18.70 19.85 17.81
N ASP A 34 -17.78 18.89 17.63
CA ASP A 34 -18.04 17.50 17.20
C ASP A 34 -18.70 17.31 15.82
N HIS A 35 -18.80 18.39 15.04
CA HIS A 35 -19.29 18.34 13.65
C HIS A 35 -18.13 18.50 12.67
N ILE A 36 -18.17 17.72 11.59
CA ILE A 36 -17.21 17.83 10.48
C ILE A 36 -17.74 18.89 9.51
N VAL A 37 -17.01 19.99 9.40
CA VAL A 37 -17.36 21.11 8.50
C VAL A 37 -16.32 21.25 7.39
N PRO A 38 -16.72 21.60 6.15
CA PRO A 38 -15.79 21.94 5.08
C PRO A 38 -14.85 23.08 5.47
N LEU A 39 -13.56 22.92 5.17
CA LEU A 39 -12.56 23.97 5.30
C LEU A 39 -12.20 24.48 3.89
N VAL A 40 -12.71 25.66 3.55
CA VAL A 40 -12.60 26.25 2.21
C VAL A 40 -11.50 27.30 2.19
N TYR A 41 -10.42 27.04 1.45
CA TYR A 41 -9.30 27.99 1.28
C TYR A 41 -9.46 28.93 0.08
N GLY A 42 -10.19 28.49 -0.95
CA GLY A 42 -10.47 29.23 -2.19
C GLY A 42 -11.93 29.67 -2.26
N SER A 43 -12.60 29.36 -3.36
CA SER A 43 -14.05 29.54 -3.47
C SER A 43 -14.83 28.28 -3.08
N GLN A 44 -16.09 28.45 -2.68
CA GLN A 44 -16.99 27.30 -2.46
C GLN A 44 -17.11 26.44 -3.73
N GLY A 45 -17.09 27.06 -4.91
CA GLY A 45 -17.15 26.34 -6.18
C GLY A 45 -15.94 25.43 -6.44
N ASP A 46 -14.74 25.83 -6.01
CA ASP A 46 -13.52 24.99 -6.14
C ASP A 46 -13.60 23.75 -5.24
N TRP A 47 -14.14 23.94 -4.02
CA TRP A 47 -14.37 22.85 -3.08
C TRP A 47 -15.45 21.90 -3.59
N ASP A 48 -16.59 22.43 -4.05
CA ASP A 48 -17.69 21.63 -4.62
C ASP A 48 -17.24 20.84 -5.86
N SER A 49 -16.40 21.45 -6.71
CA SER A 49 -15.79 20.79 -7.86
C SER A 49 -14.87 19.66 -7.45
N SER A 50 -13.99 19.89 -6.47
CA SER A 50 -13.09 18.85 -5.94
C SER A 50 -13.87 17.70 -5.31
N LEU A 51 -14.93 18.02 -4.56
CA LEU A 51 -15.82 17.01 -3.98
C LEU A 51 -16.46 16.18 -5.08
N LYS A 52 -17.04 16.83 -6.08
CA LYS A 52 -17.66 16.13 -7.21
C LYS A 52 -16.68 15.20 -7.92
N ILE A 53 -15.46 15.67 -8.20
CA ILE A 53 -14.43 14.83 -8.84
C ILE A 53 -14.10 13.63 -7.96
N ILE A 54 -13.90 13.82 -6.66
CA ILE A 54 -13.58 12.72 -5.75
C ILE A 54 -14.73 11.69 -5.71
N LEU A 55 -15.98 12.13 -5.61
CA LEU A 55 -17.14 11.24 -5.58
C LEU A 55 -17.37 10.49 -6.90
N ASP A 56 -17.09 11.14 -8.04
CA ASP A 56 -17.27 10.54 -9.36
C ASP A 56 -16.16 9.55 -9.74
N TRP A 57 -14.94 9.76 -9.22
CA TRP A 57 -13.74 9.07 -9.71
C TRP A 57 -13.00 8.22 -8.67
N SER A 58 -13.34 8.34 -7.38
CA SER A 58 -12.81 7.47 -6.33
C SER A 58 -13.71 6.26 -6.08
N PRO A 59 -13.26 5.26 -5.28
CA PRO A 59 -14.10 4.14 -4.86
C PRO A 59 -15.25 4.52 -3.89
N PHE A 60 -15.34 5.79 -3.48
CA PHE A 60 -16.33 6.28 -2.51
C PHE A 60 -17.29 7.25 -3.20
N SER A 61 -18.54 6.85 -3.34
CA SER A 61 -19.55 7.58 -4.12
C SER A 61 -20.39 8.55 -3.28
N SER A 62 -20.13 8.64 -1.98
CA SER A 62 -20.81 9.61 -1.10
C SER A 62 -19.88 10.23 -0.06
N MET A 63 -20.28 11.41 0.44
CA MET A 63 -19.61 12.06 1.57
C MET A 63 -19.55 11.14 2.80
N GLY A 64 -20.62 10.38 3.06
CA GLY A 64 -20.66 9.44 4.18
C GLY A 64 -19.60 8.35 4.07
N GLU A 65 -19.41 7.78 2.88
CA GLU A 65 -18.39 6.76 2.61
C GLU A 65 -16.96 7.31 2.72
N LEU A 66 -16.73 8.54 2.25
CA LEU A 66 -15.44 9.23 2.43
C LEU A 66 -15.13 9.46 3.91
N LEU A 67 -16.07 10.02 4.66
CA LEU A 67 -15.89 10.32 6.08
C LEU A 67 -15.73 9.04 6.91
N GLN A 68 -16.34 7.94 6.49
CA GLN A 68 -16.15 6.62 7.09
C GLN A 68 -14.70 6.16 7.03
N GLN A 69 -13.90 6.61 6.04
CA GLN A 69 -12.49 6.23 5.91
C GLN A 69 -11.58 6.82 6.99
N PHE A 70 -12.04 7.84 7.73
CA PHE A 70 -11.28 8.41 8.85
C PHE A 70 -11.53 7.72 10.18
N LYS A 71 -12.58 6.89 10.31
CA LYS A 71 -13.01 6.35 11.62
C LYS A 71 -12.04 5.36 12.26
N ASP A 72 -11.19 4.72 11.47
CA ASP A 72 -10.17 3.77 11.90
C ASP A 72 -8.79 4.41 12.05
N ILE A 73 -8.67 5.72 11.79
CA ILE A 73 -7.49 6.51 12.11
C ILE A 73 -7.70 7.08 13.52
N GLU A 74 -6.70 6.92 14.38
CA GLU A 74 -6.74 7.49 15.74
C GLU A 74 -6.50 9.02 15.69
N SER A 75 -5.68 9.57 16.58
CA SER A 75 -5.44 11.02 16.65
C SER A 75 -4.77 11.61 15.41
N HIS A 76 -3.83 10.88 14.81
CA HIS A 76 -3.05 11.31 13.66
C HIS A 76 -2.70 10.08 12.80
N GLY A 77 -2.79 10.22 11.48
CA GLY A 77 -2.40 9.15 10.58
C GLY A 77 -2.69 9.46 9.13
N THR A 78 -2.43 8.49 8.27
CA THR A 78 -2.68 8.59 6.84
C THR A 78 -3.15 7.23 6.38
N LYS A 79 -4.27 7.20 5.66
CA LYS A 79 -4.75 6.02 4.95
C LYS A 79 -4.56 6.25 3.46
N VAL A 80 -3.92 5.31 2.79
CA VAL A 80 -3.76 5.30 1.33
C VAL A 80 -4.59 4.14 0.78
N VAL A 81 -5.48 4.45 -0.15
CA VAL A 81 -6.31 3.46 -0.85
C VAL A 81 -5.89 3.44 -2.31
N ILE A 82 -5.37 2.31 -2.76
CA ILE A 82 -4.99 2.08 -4.16
C ILE A 82 -6.03 1.13 -4.75
N TYR A 83 -6.58 1.50 -5.90
CA TYR A 83 -7.62 0.78 -6.62
C TYR A 83 -7.28 0.78 -8.12
N ASP A 84 -8.09 0.09 -8.93
CA ASP A 84 -7.77 -0.19 -10.34
C ASP A 84 -6.39 -0.84 -10.48
N LEU A 85 -6.15 -1.87 -9.66
CA LEU A 85 -4.88 -2.59 -9.58
C LEU A 85 -4.50 -3.22 -10.94
N TRP A 86 -3.20 -3.36 -11.15
CA TRP A 86 -2.66 -3.91 -12.39
C TRP A 86 -3.17 -5.33 -12.65
N MET A 87 -3.68 -5.54 -13.86
CA MET A 87 -4.09 -6.84 -14.39
C MET A 87 -3.19 -7.21 -15.57
N ASN A 88 -2.86 -8.48 -15.70
CA ASN A 88 -2.14 -9.00 -16.86
C ASN A 88 -3.08 -9.21 -18.06
N ASP A 89 -2.52 -9.68 -19.18
CA ASP A 89 -3.28 -9.91 -20.44
C ASP A 89 -4.39 -10.97 -20.29
N ASP A 90 -4.29 -11.84 -19.29
CA ASP A 90 -5.31 -12.86 -18.98
C ASP A 90 -6.43 -12.31 -18.06
N GLY A 91 -6.36 -11.04 -17.68
CA GLY A 91 -7.31 -10.41 -16.76
C GLY A 91 -7.13 -10.85 -15.31
N LEU A 92 -5.95 -11.34 -14.93
CA LEU A 92 -5.61 -11.69 -13.56
C LEU A 92 -4.80 -10.57 -12.90
N LEU A 93 -5.12 -10.27 -11.64
CA LEU A 93 -4.32 -9.34 -10.83
C LEU A 93 -2.90 -9.87 -10.66
N GLU A 94 -1.90 -8.99 -10.75
CA GLU A 94 -0.51 -9.36 -10.45
C GLU A 94 -0.33 -9.84 -9.01
N LEU A 95 -1.08 -9.25 -8.09
CA LEU A 95 -1.13 -9.63 -6.68
C LEU A 95 -2.23 -10.67 -6.45
N ASP A 96 -1.88 -11.73 -5.74
CA ASP A 96 -2.79 -12.76 -5.26
C ASP A 96 -3.20 -12.47 -3.81
N PHE A 97 -4.51 -12.41 -3.59
CA PHE A 97 -5.13 -12.14 -2.30
C PHE A 97 -5.90 -13.35 -1.76
N ASP A 98 -5.95 -14.45 -2.52
CA ASP A 98 -6.84 -15.59 -2.29
C ASP A 98 -6.09 -16.84 -1.82
N ASP A 99 -4.86 -17.05 -2.30
CA ASP A 99 -4.07 -18.26 -2.01
C ASP A 99 -3.61 -18.36 -0.54
N ASP A 100 -3.44 -17.23 0.16
CA ASP A 100 -3.09 -17.16 1.58
C ASP A 100 -3.85 -16.01 2.25
N ASP A 101 -4.72 -16.35 3.20
CA ASP A 101 -5.56 -15.38 3.92
C ASP A 101 -4.76 -14.34 4.71
N GLU A 102 -3.50 -14.65 5.03
CA GLU A 102 -2.59 -13.84 5.82
C GLU A 102 -1.48 -13.20 4.99
N ASP A 103 -1.45 -13.39 3.68
CA ASP A 103 -0.40 -12.82 2.83
C ASP A 103 -0.97 -12.08 1.63
N ILE A 104 -0.09 -11.40 0.92
CA ILE A 104 -0.31 -10.94 -0.45
C ILE A 104 0.83 -11.53 -1.25
N LEU A 105 0.50 -12.46 -2.15
CA LEU A 105 1.51 -13.15 -2.93
C LEU A 105 1.68 -12.48 -4.30
N LEU A 106 2.87 -12.55 -4.87
CA LEU A 106 3.07 -12.21 -6.27
C LEU A 106 2.66 -13.41 -7.13
N ARG A 107 1.82 -13.21 -8.14
CA ARG A 107 1.49 -14.29 -9.08
C ARG A 107 2.69 -14.61 -9.95
N ASP A 108 3.18 -15.84 -9.83
CA ASP A 108 4.26 -16.33 -10.68
C ASP A 108 3.74 -16.80 -12.04
N GLN A 109 3.81 -15.92 -13.04
CA GLN A 109 3.43 -16.25 -14.42
C GLN A 109 4.35 -17.29 -15.06
N ALA A 110 5.55 -17.53 -14.50
CA ALA A 110 6.45 -18.58 -15.00
C ALA A 110 5.96 -20.00 -14.65
N LYS A 111 4.95 -20.14 -13.77
CA LYS A 111 4.34 -21.44 -13.40
C LYS A 111 3.71 -22.17 -14.59
N ALA A 112 3.34 -21.46 -15.65
CA ALA A 112 2.74 -22.04 -16.85
C ALA A 112 3.76 -22.70 -17.79
N THR A 113 5.07 -22.41 -17.64
CA THR A 113 6.10 -22.94 -18.54
C THR A 113 7.06 -23.87 -17.82
N ALA A 114 7.16 -25.11 -18.34
CA ALA A 114 8.22 -26.10 -18.18
C ALA A 114 8.14 -27.12 -17.02
N GLY A 115 7.74 -28.36 -17.38
CA GLY A 115 8.50 -29.61 -17.18
C GLY A 115 8.95 -30.08 -15.79
N THR A 116 8.72 -29.32 -14.73
CA THR A 116 9.17 -29.62 -13.36
C THR A 116 8.18 -30.51 -12.63
N THR A 117 8.70 -31.53 -11.96
CA THR A 117 7.90 -32.41 -11.11
C THR A 117 7.36 -31.66 -9.89
N LYS A 118 6.23 -32.11 -9.31
CA LYS A 118 5.62 -31.48 -8.12
C LYS A 118 6.62 -31.26 -6.98
N ILE A 119 7.47 -32.26 -6.71
CA ILE A 119 8.49 -32.23 -5.66
C ILE A 119 9.52 -31.11 -5.92
N GLN A 120 9.97 -30.95 -7.17
CA GLN A 120 10.92 -29.89 -7.51
C GLN A 120 10.32 -28.49 -7.32
N LYS A 121 9.03 -28.33 -7.61
CA LYS A 121 8.33 -27.07 -7.38
C LYS A 121 8.25 -26.73 -5.90
N GLU A 122 7.88 -27.69 -5.06
CA GLU A 122 7.83 -27.48 -3.60
C GLU A 122 9.20 -27.08 -3.03
N ILE A 123 10.29 -27.70 -3.50
CA ILE A 123 11.66 -27.34 -3.06
C ILE A 123 12.00 -25.90 -3.45
N ILE A 124 11.65 -25.47 -4.67
CA ILE A 124 11.89 -24.10 -5.13
C ILE A 124 11.06 -23.11 -4.32
N GLU A 125 9.78 -23.40 -4.09
CA GLU A 125 8.87 -22.53 -3.35
C GLU A 125 9.29 -22.35 -1.88
N GLN A 126 9.88 -23.40 -1.28
CA GLN A 126 10.43 -23.34 0.08
C GLN A 126 11.77 -22.61 0.17
N HIS A 127 12.48 -22.39 -0.95
CA HIS A 127 13.76 -21.71 -0.94
C HIS A 127 13.61 -20.24 -0.50
N ILE A 128 14.54 -19.76 0.34
CA ILE A 128 14.43 -18.43 0.94
C ILE A 128 14.33 -17.30 -0.09
N SER A 129 15.07 -17.40 -1.21
CA SER A 129 15.00 -16.39 -2.28
C SER A 129 13.63 -16.33 -2.95
N HIS A 130 12.96 -17.48 -3.06
CA HIS A 130 11.62 -17.54 -3.62
C HIS A 130 10.63 -16.91 -2.64
N ARG A 131 10.64 -17.35 -1.37
CA ARG A 131 9.77 -16.78 -0.33
C ARG A 131 9.91 -15.26 -0.23
N LEU A 132 11.13 -14.73 -0.18
CA LEU A 132 11.36 -13.29 -0.09
C LEU A 132 10.93 -12.51 -1.35
N ARG A 133 10.83 -13.17 -2.50
CA ARG A 133 10.38 -12.55 -3.75
C ARG A 133 8.86 -12.58 -3.90
N PHE A 134 8.23 -13.66 -3.50
CA PHE A 134 6.83 -13.93 -3.82
C PHE A 134 5.86 -13.73 -2.65
N SER A 135 6.34 -13.69 -1.40
CA SER A 135 5.51 -13.42 -0.22
C SER A 135 5.81 -12.03 0.34
N LEU A 136 4.79 -11.17 0.36
CA LEU A 136 4.93 -9.84 0.94
C LEU A 136 5.20 -9.92 2.45
N ARG A 137 4.60 -10.87 3.16
CA ARG A 137 4.88 -11.14 4.59
C ARG A 137 6.35 -11.48 4.82
N ALA A 138 6.90 -12.39 4.02
CA ALA A 138 8.31 -12.76 4.11
C ALA A 138 9.22 -11.58 3.78
N TYR A 139 8.93 -10.83 2.71
CA TYR A 139 9.70 -9.65 2.35
C TYR A 139 9.68 -8.58 3.45
N THR A 140 8.49 -8.24 3.95
CA THR A 140 8.31 -7.20 4.98
C THR A 140 8.94 -7.59 6.32
N SER A 141 9.06 -8.89 6.63
CA SER A 141 9.75 -9.37 7.83
C SER A 141 11.21 -8.92 7.92
N ILE A 142 11.88 -8.71 6.77
CA ILE A 142 13.29 -8.31 6.69
C ILE A 142 13.51 -6.88 6.15
N LEU A 143 12.42 -6.15 5.87
CA LEU A 143 12.48 -4.84 5.20
C LEU A 143 13.34 -3.82 5.97
N TYR A 144 13.35 -3.91 7.30
CA TYR A 144 14.17 -3.09 8.17
C TYR A 144 15.29 -3.91 8.81
N LEU A 145 16.51 -3.38 8.79
CA LEU A 145 17.66 -4.04 9.42
C LEU A 145 17.51 -4.16 10.95
N LYS A 146 16.82 -3.20 11.58
CA LYS A 146 16.58 -3.15 13.03
C LYS A 146 15.09 -3.00 13.30
N LYS A 147 14.61 -3.69 14.33
CA LYS A 147 13.24 -3.54 14.84
C LYS A 147 13.14 -2.24 15.62
N TYR A 148 12.12 -1.44 15.36
CA TYR A 148 11.79 -0.27 16.18
C TYR A 148 10.73 -0.66 17.23
N ALA A 149 10.84 -0.10 18.44
CA ALA A 149 9.96 -0.48 19.56
C ALA A 149 8.49 -0.04 19.36
N ASN A 150 8.28 1.05 18.62
CA ASN A 150 7.00 1.69 18.37
C ASN A 150 6.52 1.53 16.91
N PHE A 151 7.00 0.50 16.22
CA PHE A 151 6.65 0.22 14.84
C PHE A 151 6.30 -1.25 14.67
N GLN A 152 5.20 -1.52 13.98
CA GLN A 152 4.80 -2.85 13.58
C GLN A 152 4.20 -2.80 12.18
N ILE A 153 4.40 -3.87 11.42
CA ILE A 153 3.74 -4.08 10.15
C ILE A 153 2.63 -5.09 10.42
N ILE A 154 1.40 -4.73 10.07
CA ILE A 154 0.25 -5.64 10.09
C ILE A 154 -0.12 -5.87 8.64
N LEU A 155 -0.13 -7.12 8.22
CA LEU A 155 -0.57 -7.52 6.89
C LEU A 155 -1.81 -8.39 7.05
N ARG A 156 -2.87 -8.11 6.31
CA ARG A 156 -4.12 -8.90 6.33
C ARG A 156 -4.70 -9.11 7.75
N GLY A 157 -4.47 -8.18 8.67
CA GLY A 157 -4.93 -8.26 10.06
C GLY A 157 -4.00 -9.02 11.02
N LYS A 158 -2.94 -9.70 10.54
CA LYS A 158 -1.92 -10.33 11.40
C LYS A 158 -0.59 -9.57 11.39
N VAL A 159 -0.06 -9.37 12.59
CA VAL A 159 1.27 -8.80 12.82
C VAL A 159 2.32 -9.62 12.07
N VAL A 160 3.18 -8.94 11.31
CA VAL A 160 4.35 -9.55 10.65
C VAL A 160 5.47 -9.67 11.68
N GLU A 161 5.98 -10.89 11.87
CA GLU A 161 7.14 -11.12 12.71
C GLU A 161 8.39 -10.54 12.04
N HIS A 162 9.05 -9.60 12.71
CA HIS A 162 10.29 -9.01 12.22
C HIS A 162 11.46 -9.97 12.42
N ILE A 163 12.25 -10.15 11.36
CA ILE A 163 13.44 -10.99 11.32
C ILE A 163 14.66 -10.10 11.21
N ASN A 164 15.57 -10.21 12.18
CA ASN A 164 16.87 -9.57 12.09
C ASN A 164 17.88 -10.53 11.47
N ILE A 165 18.13 -10.38 10.16
CA ILE A 165 19.04 -11.26 9.41
C ILE A 165 20.40 -11.39 10.10
N ALA A 166 20.96 -10.29 10.61
CA ALA A 166 22.26 -10.33 11.29
C ALA A 166 22.24 -11.16 12.59
N HIS A 167 21.07 -11.31 13.23
CA HIS A 167 20.92 -12.13 14.43
C HIS A 167 20.75 -13.62 14.12
N ASP A 168 20.19 -13.95 12.96
CA ASP A 168 19.79 -15.33 12.64
C ASP A 168 20.86 -16.11 11.84
N LEU A 169 21.91 -15.43 11.37
CA LEU A 169 23.03 -16.09 10.69
C LEU A 169 23.85 -16.99 11.63
N LYS A 170 24.21 -18.18 11.15
CA LYS A 170 25.21 -19.05 11.79
C LYS A 170 26.62 -18.62 11.38
N PHE A 171 27.59 -18.74 12.29
CA PHE A 171 29.02 -18.44 12.05
C PHE A 171 29.32 -17.00 11.60
N LYS A 172 28.74 -16.02 12.31
CA LYS A 172 28.88 -14.59 12.00
C LYS A 172 30.34 -14.14 12.05
N LYS A 173 30.74 -13.35 11.04
CA LYS A 173 31.99 -12.59 11.02
C LYS A 173 31.68 -11.13 10.74
N ILE A 174 32.37 -10.23 11.44
CA ILE A 174 32.20 -8.79 11.31
C ILE A 174 33.50 -8.21 10.75
N PHE A 175 33.39 -7.41 9.70
CA PHE A 175 34.52 -6.72 9.08
C PHE A 175 34.25 -5.21 9.05
N THR A 176 35.29 -4.40 9.23
CA THR A 176 35.19 -2.93 9.15
C THR A 176 35.69 -2.47 7.80
N TYR A 177 34.82 -1.82 7.01
CA TYR A 177 35.19 -1.18 5.76
C TYR A 177 35.54 0.30 6.00
N LYS A 178 36.68 0.75 5.45
CA LYS A 178 37.09 2.16 5.46
C LYS A 178 36.95 2.73 4.04
N PRO A 179 35.93 3.54 3.74
CA PRO A 179 35.78 4.15 2.42
C PRO A 179 36.92 5.15 2.15
N GLN A 180 37.35 5.26 0.90
CA GLN A 180 38.26 6.31 0.45
C GLN A 180 37.44 7.58 0.23
N VAL A 181 37.78 8.65 0.94
CA VAL A 181 37.21 9.98 0.66
C VAL A 181 38.07 10.57 -0.44
N THR A 182 37.53 10.71 -1.65
CA THR A 182 38.21 11.39 -2.76
C THR A 182 37.74 12.83 -2.83
#